data_AF-A0A7C2VJU8-F1
#
_entry.id   AF-A0A7C2VJU8-F1
#
_cell.length_a   1.000
_cell.length_b   1.000
_cell.length_c   1.000
_cell.angle_alpha   90.00
_cell.angle_beta   90.00
_cell.angle_gamma   90.00
#
_symmetry.space_group_name_H-M   'P 1'
#
loop_
_entity.id
_entity.type
_entity.pdbx_description
1 polymer ?
#
loop_
_entity_poly.entity_id
_entity_poly.type
_entity_poly.pdbx_seq_one_letter_code
_entity_poly.pdbx_strand_id
1 'polypeptide(L)'
;MKTHVRLLKRVKLRDPVLIEGLPGLALVGRLSVGYLVEALKAEKLAELYSPHFPYYVIVDGDGRIRLPKGEFYYWRGGGRAPDLLLMVGDSQAQTAEGQYEVATCVLEFARKHGVKTVITVGGYRTEGGGNRVMCASTSKDLLDMAVNAGATVSPPGSPIVGIAGLLLGLAGFSDMEALCLLGETRGHIPDPGAAKNVLKVLTSMLGLEVDLSGLDKSIKEAAEIERALSHIELTEVLGERRPERGPEYIF
;
A
#
# COMPACT_ATOMS: atom_id res chain seq x y z
N MET A 1 1.47 -4.32 25.30
CA MET A 1 0.34 -4.37 24.35
C MET A 1 0.58 -5.54 23.40
N LYS A 2 -0.46 -6.23 22.90
CA LYS A 2 -0.34 -7.20 21.80
C LYS A 2 -0.97 -6.63 20.53
N THR A 3 -0.62 -7.14 19.36
CA THR A 3 -1.31 -6.73 18.12
C THR A 3 -2.79 -7.07 18.21
N HIS A 4 -3.64 -6.09 17.95
CA HIS A 4 -5.09 -6.27 18.01
C HIS A 4 -5.81 -5.28 17.10
N VAL A 5 -7.03 -5.64 16.73
CA VAL A 5 -7.95 -4.78 15.97
C VAL A 5 -9.05 -4.27 16.89
N ARG A 6 -9.16 -2.95 17.02
CA ARG A 6 -10.24 -2.24 17.69
C ARG A 6 -11.37 -1.98 16.70
N LEU A 7 -12.48 -2.70 16.85
CA LEU A 7 -13.67 -2.52 16.02
C LEU A 7 -14.43 -1.24 16.43
N LEU A 8 -14.72 -0.37 15.47
CA LEU A 8 -15.46 0.88 15.71
C LEU A 8 -16.94 0.74 15.34
N LYS A 9 -17.25 -0.09 14.33
CA LYS A 9 -18.61 -0.33 13.85
C LYS A 9 -18.79 -1.80 13.50
N ARG A 10 -20.03 -2.31 13.56
CA ARG A 10 -20.38 -3.64 13.05
C ARG A 10 -20.98 -3.51 11.66
N VAL A 11 -20.47 -4.28 10.71
CA VAL A 11 -20.96 -4.30 9.33
C VAL A 11 -21.03 -5.74 8.83
N LYS A 12 -22.03 -6.04 7.99
CA LYS A 12 -22.06 -7.27 7.21
C LYS A 12 -21.76 -6.91 5.76
N LEU A 13 -20.71 -7.53 5.22
CA LEU A 13 -20.31 -7.42 3.82
C LEU A 13 -20.68 -8.71 3.09
N ARG A 14 -20.88 -8.62 1.78
CA ARG A 14 -21.17 -9.75 0.89
C ARG A 14 -19.95 -10.03 0.03
N ASP A 15 -19.35 -11.20 0.25
CA ASP A 15 -18.16 -11.69 -0.45
C ASP A 15 -17.07 -10.60 -0.61
N PRO A 16 -16.62 -9.97 0.49
CA PRO A 16 -15.71 -8.84 0.40
C PRO A 16 -14.32 -9.25 -0.07
N VAL A 17 -13.67 -8.33 -0.79
CA VAL A 17 -12.25 -8.40 -1.13
C VAL A 17 -11.45 -7.52 -0.17
N LEU A 18 -10.43 -8.08 0.49
CA LEU A 18 -9.47 -7.28 1.24
C LEU A 18 -8.47 -6.67 0.27
N ILE A 19 -8.27 -5.35 0.32
CA ILE A 19 -7.22 -4.65 -0.41
C ILE A 19 -6.29 -3.96 0.58
N GLU A 20 -5.05 -4.40 0.65
CA GLU A 20 -4.03 -3.87 1.55
C GLU A 20 -3.06 -2.94 0.81
N GLY A 21 -2.77 -1.79 1.42
CA GLY A 21 -1.83 -0.80 0.91
C GLY A 21 -1.19 -0.01 2.04
N LEU A 22 -0.38 -0.68 2.87
CA LEU A 22 0.48 -0.01 3.84
C LEU A 22 1.65 0.70 3.15
N PRO A 23 2.31 1.64 3.86
CA PRO A 23 3.52 2.30 3.35
C PRO A 23 4.60 1.29 2.97
N GLY A 24 5.22 1.50 1.81
CA GLY A 24 6.27 0.65 1.25
C GLY A 24 7.07 1.41 0.19
N LEU A 25 7.61 0.71 -0.80
CA LEU A 25 8.40 1.34 -1.87
C LEU A 25 7.61 2.46 -2.57
N ALA A 26 8.18 3.67 -2.60
CA ALA A 26 7.59 4.89 -3.16
C ALA A 26 6.14 5.18 -2.70
N LEU A 27 5.74 4.68 -1.52
CA LEU A 27 4.38 4.78 -0.99
C LEU A 27 3.27 4.30 -1.94
N VAL A 28 3.58 3.47 -2.93
CA VAL A 28 2.62 3.07 -3.97
C VAL A 28 1.36 2.43 -3.37
N GLY A 29 1.52 1.48 -2.46
CA GLY A 29 0.42 0.87 -1.69
C GLY A 29 -0.47 1.89 -1.00
N ARG A 30 0.15 2.75 -0.18
CA ARG A 30 -0.55 3.77 0.61
C ARG A 30 -1.27 4.79 -0.23
N LEU A 31 -0.67 5.21 -1.34
CA LEU A 31 -1.26 6.15 -2.30
C LEU A 31 -2.43 5.51 -3.04
N SER A 32 -2.28 4.26 -3.52
CA SER A 32 -3.35 3.55 -4.24
C SER A 32 -4.57 3.30 -3.35
N VAL A 33 -4.39 2.60 -2.22
CA VAL A 33 -5.53 2.23 -1.37
C VAL A 33 -6.08 3.46 -0.63
N GLY A 34 -5.22 4.42 -0.28
CA GLY A 34 -5.64 5.71 0.24
C GLY A 34 -6.54 6.48 -0.72
N TYR A 35 -6.19 6.51 -2.00
CA TYR A 35 -7.02 7.14 -3.03
C TYR A 35 -8.38 6.46 -3.16
N LEU A 36 -8.43 5.11 -3.13
CA LEU A 36 -9.70 4.38 -3.17
C LEU A 36 -10.59 4.69 -1.97
N VAL A 37 -10.03 4.81 -0.77
CA VAL A 37 -10.78 5.19 0.44
C VAL A 37 -11.50 6.53 0.23
N GLU A 38 -10.78 7.53 -0.26
CA GLU A 38 -11.35 8.87 -0.50
C GLU A 38 -12.35 8.87 -1.67
N ALA A 39 -11.97 8.29 -2.81
CA ALA A 39 -12.78 8.33 -4.03
C ALA A 39 -14.10 7.56 -3.89
N LEU A 40 -14.08 6.42 -3.19
CA LEU A 40 -15.28 5.62 -2.91
C LEU A 40 -16.05 6.12 -1.69
N LYS A 41 -15.53 7.12 -0.97
CA LYS A 41 -16.05 7.59 0.33
C LYS A 41 -16.23 6.41 1.31
N ALA A 42 -15.23 5.54 1.36
CA ALA A 42 -15.27 4.35 2.19
C ALA A 42 -15.34 4.73 3.67
N GLU A 43 -16.11 3.98 4.44
CA GLU A 43 -16.34 4.28 5.85
C GLU A 43 -15.36 3.52 6.75
N LYS A 44 -14.81 4.21 7.76
CA LYS A 44 -13.92 3.57 8.73
C LYS A 44 -14.66 2.49 9.53
N LEU A 45 -14.07 1.29 9.56
CA LEU A 45 -14.60 0.11 10.25
C LEU A 45 -13.88 -0.17 11.56
N ALA A 46 -12.55 -0.15 11.52
CA ALA A 46 -11.71 -0.61 12.61
C ALA A 46 -10.29 -0.02 12.53
N GLU A 47 -9.53 -0.18 13.61
CA GLU A 47 -8.14 0.26 13.71
C GLU A 47 -7.28 -0.89 14.24
N LEU A 48 -6.11 -1.10 13.66
CA LEU A 48 -5.13 -2.07 14.11
C LEU A 48 -4.01 -1.36 14.87
N TYR A 49 -3.73 -1.82 16.08
CA TYR A 49 -2.61 -1.37 16.88
C TYR A 49 -1.65 -2.52 17.12
N SER A 50 -0.35 -2.25 17.04
CA SER A 50 0.71 -3.25 17.26
C SER A 50 1.86 -2.67 18.08
N PRO A 51 2.42 -3.42 19.05
CA PRO A 51 3.68 -3.03 19.69
C PRO A 51 4.87 -3.07 18.71
N HIS A 52 4.70 -3.65 17.53
CA HIS A 52 5.72 -3.74 16.49
C HIS A 52 5.72 -2.55 15.51
N PHE A 53 4.77 -1.63 15.67
CA PHE A 53 4.82 -0.33 14.98
C PHE A 53 5.86 0.59 15.64
N PRO A 54 6.29 1.66 14.94
CA PRO A 54 7.27 2.60 15.46
C PRO A 54 6.92 3.14 16.85
N TYR A 55 7.93 3.25 17.70
CA TYR A 55 7.82 3.65 19.11
C TYR A 55 7.69 5.18 19.31
N TYR A 56 6.93 5.86 18.45
CA TYR A 56 6.62 7.29 18.58
C TYR A 56 5.11 7.53 18.60
N VAL A 57 4.73 8.76 18.95
CA VAL A 57 3.37 9.25 18.79
C VAL A 57 3.30 10.27 17.65
N ILE A 58 2.13 10.39 17.03
CA ILE A 58 1.85 11.35 15.98
C ILE A 58 1.00 12.47 16.58
N VAL A 59 1.43 13.71 16.37
CA VAL A 59 0.62 14.91 16.63
C VAL A 59 -0.14 15.23 15.34
N ASP A 60 -1.46 15.22 15.39
CA ASP A 60 -2.29 15.57 14.22
C ASP A 60 -2.46 17.09 14.05
N GLY A 61 -3.15 17.49 12.98
CA GLY A 61 -3.34 18.91 12.65
C GLY A 61 -4.13 19.71 13.70
N ASP A 62 -4.86 19.03 14.58
CA ASP A 62 -5.61 19.64 15.69
C ASP A 62 -4.78 19.66 16.99
N GLY A 63 -3.51 19.25 16.95
CA GLY A 63 -2.63 19.13 18.10
C GLY A 63 -2.94 17.93 19.00
N ARG A 64 -3.74 16.96 18.55
CA ARG A 64 -4.05 15.76 19.32
C ARG A 64 -2.99 14.70 19.11
N ILE A 65 -2.82 13.84 20.11
CA ILE A 65 -1.81 12.79 20.13
C ILE A 65 -2.46 11.44 19.85
N ARG A 66 -1.86 10.65 18.96
CA ARG A 66 -2.25 9.25 18.70
C ARG A 66 -1.04 8.37 18.42
N LEU A 67 -1.19 7.06 18.67
CA LEU A 67 -0.22 6.07 18.21
C LEU A 67 -0.34 5.85 16.69
N PRO A 68 0.74 5.39 16.03
CA PRO A 68 0.68 4.77 14.72
C PRO A 68 -0.30 3.59 14.71
N LYS A 69 -1.07 3.46 13.64
CA LYS A 69 -2.07 2.42 13.49
C LYS A 69 -2.26 2.02 12.03
N GLY A 70 -2.77 0.80 11.84
CA GLY A 70 -3.48 0.41 10.64
C GLY A 70 -4.95 0.82 10.76
N GLU A 71 -5.62 1.04 9.65
CA GLU A 71 -7.02 1.41 9.59
C GLU A 71 -7.71 0.58 8.52
N PHE A 72 -8.83 -0.03 8.91
CA PHE A 72 -9.72 -0.72 8.00
C PHE A 72 -10.89 0.17 7.66
N TYR A 73 -11.19 0.27 6.38
CA TYR A 73 -12.35 0.94 5.81
C TYR A 73 -13.19 -0.08 5.05
N TYR A 74 -14.49 0.15 4.95
CA TYR A 74 -15.36 -0.68 4.12
C TYR A 74 -16.11 0.16 3.10
N TRP A 75 -16.42 -0.48 1.97
CA TRP A 75 -17.30 0.06 0.95
C TRP A 75 -18.20 -1.06 0.42
N ARG A 76 -19.48 -0.77 0.22
CA ARG A 76 -20.42 -1.74 -0.33
C ARG A 76 -20.49 -1.57 -1.84
N GLY A 77 -20.21 -2.66 -2.54
CA GLY A 77 -20.21 -2.69 -4.00
C GLY A 77 -21.60 -2.60 -4.60
N GLY A 78 -21.66 -2.05 -5.81
CA GLY A 78 -22.86 -2.03 -6.65
C GLY A 78 -22.62 -2.78 -7.97
N GLY A 79 -23.70 -3.32 -8.55
CA GLY A 79 -23.62 -4.00 -9.84
C GLY A 79 -22.68 -5.22 -9.81
N ARG A 80 -21.58 -5.15 -10.58
CA ARG A 80 -20.54 -6.20 -10.65
C ARG A 80 -19.41 -6.02 -9.63
N ALA A 81 -19.32 -4.87 -8.96
CA ALA A 81 -18.27 -4.61 -8.00
C ALA A 81 -18.51 -5.39 -6.70
N PRO A 82 -17.48 -6.06 -6.13
CA PRO A 82 -17.59 -6.70 -4.83
C PRO A 82 -17.64 -5.66 -3.70
N ASP A 83 -18.06 -6.09 -2.51
CA ASP A 83 -17.80 -5.31 -1.31
C ASP A 83 -16.28 -5.25 -1.07
N LEU A 84 -15.79 -4.14 -0.51
CA LEU A 84 -14.38 -3.93 -0.26
C LEU A 84 -14.11 -3.76 1.23
N LEU A 85 -13.04 -4.40 1.69
CA LEU A 85 -12.38 -4.11 2.95
C LEU A 85 -11.01 -3.50 2.60
N LEU A 86 -10.82 -2.21 2.83
CA LEU A 86 -9.61 -1.49 2.46
C LEU A 86 -8.73 -1.29 3.69
N MET A 87 -7.45 -1.64 3.61
CA MET A 87 -6.49 -1.45 4.69
C MET A 87 -5.40 -0.46 4.29
N VAL A 88 -5.28 0.60 5.07
CA VAL A 88 -4.18 1.59 5.01
C VAL A 88 -3.58 1.77 6.40
N GLY A 89 -2.49 2.53 6.54
CA GLY A 89 -1.91 2.79 7.84
C GLY A 89 -0.75 3.78 7.81
N ASP A 90 -0.25 4.11 8.99
CA ASP A 90 0.89 5.01 9.17
C ASP A 90 2.24 4.34 8.89
N SER A 91 2.34 3.02 9.13
CA SER A 91 3.57 2.24 8.93
C SER A 91 3.28 0.75 8.78
N GLN A 92 4.32 -0.01 8.43
CA GLN A 92 4.38 -1.46 8.67
C GLN A 92 5.04 -1.76 10.02
N ALA A 93 5.05 -3.04 10.42
CA ALA A 93 5.84 -3.50 11.54
C ALA A 93 7.36 -3.41 11.25
N GLN A 94 8.16 -3.13 12.29
CA GLN A 94 9.60 -2.89 12.14
C GLN A 94 10.46 -4.16 12.28
N THR A 95 9.89 -5.25 12.79
CA THR A 95 10.60 -6.51 13.03
C THR A 95 10.01 -7.64 12.20
N ALA A 96 10.81 -8.67 11.90
CA ALA A 96 10.32 -9.84 11.16
C ALA A 96 9.17 -10.54 11.90
N GLU A 97 9.32 -10.79 13.21
CA GLU A 97 8.25 -11.34 14.05
C GLU A 97 6.98 -10.49 14.00
N GLY A 98 7.13 -9.16 14.12
CA GLY A 98 6.02 -8.24 14.06
C GLY A 98 5.30 -8.22 12.72
N GLN A 99 6.04 -8.39 11.62
CA GLN A 99 5.45 -8.51 10.29
C GLN A 99 4.55 -9.74 10.17
N TYR A 100 4.98 -10.90 10.69
CA TYR A 100 4.14 -12.10 10.77
C TYR A 100 2.93 -11.88 11.70
N GLU A 101 3.15 -11.33 12.91
CA GLU A 101 2.07 -11.08 13.88
C GLU A 101 0.98 -10.16 13.31
N VAL A 102 1.39 -9.06 12.67
CA VAL A 102 0.46 -8.12 12.03
C VAL A 102 -0.26 -8.77 10.85
N ALA A 103 0.46 -9.46 9.95
CA ALA A 103 -0.16 -10.12 8.80
C ALA A 103 -1.20 -11.18 9.23
N THR A 104 -0.87 -12.01 10.23
CA THR A 104 -1.82 -12.99 10.78
C THR A 104 -3.03 -12.30 11.39
N CYS A 105 -2.84 -11.23 12.16
CA CYS A 105 -3.95 -10.46 12.74
C CYS A 105 -4.89 -9.87 11.67
N VAL A 106 -4.32 -9.37 10.57
CA VAL A 106 -5.07 -8.85 9.42
C VAL A 106 -5.89 -9.96 8.75
N LEU A 107 -5.30 -11.11 8.44
CA LEU A 107 -6.01 -12.25 7.83
C LEU A 107 -7.11 -12.79 8.73
N GLU A 108 -6.88 -12.89 10.04
CA GLU A 108 -7.91 -13.29 10.99
C GLU A 108 -9.09 -12.31 11.02
N PHE A 109 -8.81 -11.01 10.98
CA PHE A 109 -9.84 -9.98 10.91
C PHE A 109 -10.63 -10.05 9.61
N ALA A 110 -9.94 -10.22 8.48
CA ALA A 110 -10.55 -10.39 7.17
C ALA A 110 -11.45 -11.63 7.11
N ARG A 111 -10.98 -12.77 7.63
CA ARG A 111 -11.73 -14.03 7.71
C ARG A 111 -13.03 -13.87 8.49
N LYS A 112 -12.99 -13.16 9.62
CA LYS A 112 -14.19 -12.87 10.44
C LYS A 112 -15.23 -12.03 9.69
N HIS A 113 -14.84 -11.31 8.64
CA HIS A 113 -15.74 -10.54 7.77
C HIS A 113 -16.11 -11.29 6.48
N GLY A 114 -15.73 -12.56 6.35
CA GLY A 114 -16.07 -13.40 5.20
C GLY A 114 -15.22 -13.15 3.95
N VAL A 115 -14.05 -12.52 4.09
CA VAL A 115 -13.12 -12.33 2.98
C VAL A 115 -12.60 -13.70 2.51
N LYS A 116 -12.58 -13.90 1.19
CA LYS A 116 -11.94 -15.05 0.52
C LYS A 116 -10.80 -14.66 -0.42
N THR A 117 -10.73 -13.38 -0.78
CA THR A 117 -9.73 -12.84 -1.71
C THR A 117 -9.00 -11.68 -1.07
N VAL A 118 -7.67 -11.75 -1.07
CA VAL A 118 -6.77 -10.70 -0.58
C VAL A 118 -5.97 -10.14 -1.74
N ILE A 119 -5.94 -8.82 -1.88
CA ILE A 119 -5.12 -8.12 -2.86
C ILE A 119 -4.17 -7.20 -2.11
N THR A 120 -2.86 -7.33 -2.35
CA THR A 120 -1.87 -6.41 -1.79
C THR A 120 -1.33 -5.49 -2.87
N VAL A 121 -1.20 -4.21 -2.57
CA VAL A 121 -0.69 -3.20 -3.50
C VAL A 121 0.64 -2.65 -3.00
N GLY A 122 1.64 -2.59 -3.88
CA GLY A 122 2.98 -2.11 -3.54
C GLY A 122 3.73 -1.54 -4.74
N GLY A 123 5.00 -1.22 -4.51
CA GLY A 123 5.92 -0.76 -5.56
C GLY A 123 6.87 -1.87 -6.00
N TYR A 124 7.31 -1.81 -7.25
CA TYR A 124 8.35 -2.66 -7.83
C TYR A 124 9.51 -1.79 -8.31
N ARG A 125 10.70 -1.93 -7.72
CA ARG A 125 11.84 -1.06 -8.06
C ARG A 125 12.43 -1.42 -9.42
N THR A 126 12.60 -0.43 -10.28
CA THR A 126 13.39 -0.52 -11.52
C THR A 126 14.28 0.71 -11.65
N GLU A 127 15.42 0.59 -12.33
CA GLU A 127 16.36 1.72 -12.50
C GLU A 127 15.72 2.90 -13.25
N GLY A 128 14.93 2.61 -14.28
CA GLY A 128 14.26 3.65 -15.09
C GLY A 128 12.92 4.12 -14.54
N GLY A 129 12.35 3.41 -13.56
CA GLY A 129 10.90 3.43 -13.33
C GLY A 129 10.16 2.66 -14.43
N GLY A 130 8.87 2.93 -14.58
CA GLY A 130 8.07 2.29 -15.62
C GLY A 130 6.58 2.55 -15.44
N ASN A 131 5.79 1.98 -16.34
CA ASN A 131 4.33 2.04 -16.29
C ASN A 131 3.68 0.66 -16.10
N ARG A 132 4.49 -0.40 -15.99
CA ARG A 132 3.96 -1.75 -15.82
C ARG A 132 3.50 -1.96 -14.39
N VAL A 133 2.56 -2.89 -14.24
CA VAL A 133 2.12 -3.43 -12.96
C VAL A 133 2.50 -4.88 -12.95
N MET A 134 3.45 -5.25 -12.10
CA MET A 134 3.88 -6.63 -11.91
C MET A 134 2.88 -7.36 -11.01
N CYS A 135 2.62 -8.64 -11.26
CA CYS A 135 1.68 -9.43 -10.48
C CYS A 135 2.18 -10.85 -10.20
N ALA A 136 1.77 -11.37 -9.04
CA ALA A 136 1.95 -12.76 -8.64
C ALA A 136 0.76 -13.16 -7.77
N SER A 137 0.38 -14.43 -7.81
CA SER A 137 -0.86 -14.90 -7.19
C SER A 137 -0.71 -16.30 -6.63
N THR A 138 -1.47 -16.62 -5.59
CA THR A 138 -1.67 -17.99 -5.10
C THR A 138 -2.73 -18.75 -5.89
N SER A 139 -3.50 -18.05 -6.74
CA SER A 139 -4.57 -18.60 -7.56
C SER A 139 -4.36 -18.28 -9.04
N LYS A 140 -4.49 -19.30 -9.89
CA LYS A 140 -4.37 -19.14 -11.35
C LYS A 140 -5.45 -18.21 -11.90
N ASP A 141 -6.68 -18.31 -11.38
CA ASP A 141 -7.80 -17.51 -11.86
C ASP A 141 -7.61 -16.02 -11.51
N LEU A 142 -7.16 -15.71 -10.29
CA LEU A 142 -6.79 -14.34 -9.91
C LEU A 142 -5.64 -13.78 -10.76
N LEU A 143 -4.65 -14.63 -11.09
CA LEU A 143 -3.52 -14.21 -11.94
C LEU A 143 -4.00 -13.87 -13.35
N ASP A 144 -4.80 -14.74 -13.95
CA ASP A 144 -5.31 -14.56 -15.30
C ASP A 144 -6.22 -13.31 -15.38
N MET A 145 -7.03 -13.03 -14.34
CA MET A 145 -7.80 -11.79 -14.23
C MET A 145 -6.91 -10.54 -14.20
N ALA A 146 -5.83 -10.56 -13.42
CA ALA A 146 -4.89 -9.43 -13.35
C ALA A 146 -4.18 -9.19 -14.68
N VAL A 147 -3.75 -10.26 -15.37
CA VAL A 147 -3.10 -10.18 -16.69
C VAL A 147 -4.07 -9.63 -17.73
N ASN A 148 -5.32 -10.12 -17.75
CA ASN A 148 -6.36 -9.59 -18.64
C ASN A 148 -6.68 -8.11 -18.38
N ALA A 149 -6.49 -7.65 -17.14
CA ALA A 149 -6.63 -6.24 -16.75
C ALA A 149 -5.38 -5.38 -17.06
N GLY A 150 -4.31 -5.97 -17.61
CA GLY A 150 -3.10 -5.27 -18.05
C GLY A 150 -1.87 -5.45 -17.14
N ALA A 151 -1.92 -6.34 -16.15
CA ALA A 151 -0.74 -6.68 -15.36
C ALA A 151 0.23 -7.60 -16.12
N THR A 152 1.49 -7.60 -15.71
CA THR A 152 2.54 -8.49 -16.21
C THR A 152 2.95 -9.45 -15.10
N VAL A 153 3.13 -10.74 -15.41
CA VAL A 153 3.57 -11.71 -14.41
C VAL A 153 4.99 -11.40 -13.93
N SER A 154 5.21 -11.40 -12.62
CA SER A 154 6.51 -11.18 -12.00
C SER A 154 7.52 -12.26 -12.41
N PRO A 155 8.80 -11.93 -12.62
CA PRO A 155 9.83 -12.92 -12.94
C PRO A 155 10.00 -13.97 -11.83
N PRO A 156 10.27 -15.24 -12.15
CA PRO A 156 10.54 -16.27 -11.17
C PRO A 156 11.65 -15.88 -10.19
N GLY A 157 11.45 -16.17 -8.91
CA GLY A 157 12.42 -15.86 -7.85
C GLY A 157 12.42 -14.41 -7.36
N SER A 158 11.57 -13.53 -7.91
CA SER A 158 11.46 -12.14 -7.43
C SER A 158 10.84 -12.09 -6.03
N PRO A 159 11.54 -11.62 -4.99
CA PRO A 159 10.99 -11.57 -3.64
C PRO A 159 9.97 -10.45 -3.50
N ILE A 160 8.88 -10.72 -2.78
CA ILE A 160 7.91 -9.73 -2.34
C ILE A 160 8.07 -9.58 -0.82
N VAL A 161 8.50 -8.41 -0.37
CA VAL A 161 8.96 -8.20 1.01
C VAL A 161 7.92 -7.42 1.83
N GLY A 162 7.85 -7.71 3.13
CA GLY A 162 6.97 -7.03 4.09
C GLY A 162 5.56 -7.60 4.12
N ILE A 163 4.62 -6.82 4.65
CA ILE A 163 3.24 -7.26 4.84
C ILE A 163 2.59 -7.72 3.52
N ALA A 164 2.91 -7.06 2.40
CA ALA A 164 2.38 -7.40 1.08
C ALA A 164 2.75 -8.85 0.71
N GLY A 165 4.01 -9.24 0.88
CA GLY A 165 4.45 -10.61 0.61
C GLY A 165 3.91 -11.62 1.63
N LEU A 166 3.86 -11.25 2.91
CA LEU A 166 3.40 -12.15 3.97
C LEU A 166 1.90 -12.44 3.87
N LEU A 167 1.07 -11.48 3.52
CA LEU A 167 -0.36 -11.73 3.30
C LEU A 167 -0.57 -12.74 2.17
N LEU A 168 0.21 -12.67 1.08
CA LEU A 168 0.20 -13.68 0.02
C LEU A 168 0.61 -15.06 0.54
N GLY A 169 1.77 -15.13 1.21
CA GLY A 169 2.31 -16.40 1.71
C GLY A 169 1.46 -17.06 2.80
N LEU A 170 0.72 -16.27 3.58
CA LEU A 170 -0.11 -16.74 4.68
C LEU A 170 -1.59 -16.96 4.30
N ALA A 171 -2.06 -16.41 3.17
CA ALA A 171 -3.45 -16.53 2.72
C ALA A 171 -3.92 -17.98 2.59
N GLY A 172 -3.05 -18.87 2.07
CA GLY A 172 -3.37 -20.29 1.92
C GLY A 172 -3.65 -21.01 3.25
N PHE A 173 -3.02 -20.58 4.36
CA PHE A 173 -3.32 -21.11 5.70
C PHE A 173 -4.64 -20.56 6.29
N SER A 174 -5.25 -19.59 5.63
CA SER A 174 -6.46 -18.90 6.06
C SER A 174 -7.67 -19.18 5.16
N ASP A 175 -7.59 -20.20 4.29
CA ASP A 175 -8.59 -20.55 3.28
C ASP A 175 -8.93 -19.37 2.35
N MET A 176 -7.92 -18.56 2.03
CA MET A 176 -8.02 -17.40 1.14
C MET A 176 -7.10 -17.54 -0.06
N GLU A 177 -7.51 -16.95 -1.17
CA GLU A 177 -6.66 -16.71 -2.33
C GLU A 177 -6.09 -15.30 -2.28
N ALA A 178 -4.87 -15.10 -2.79
CA ALA A 178 -4.20 -13.82 -2.75
C ALA A 178 -3.50 -13.45 -4.07
N LEU A 179 -3.50 -12.16 -4.38
CA LEU A 179 -2.86 -11.54 -5.54
C LEU A 179 -2.06 -10.33 -5.07
N CYS A 180 -0.85 -10.13 -5.60
CA CYS A 180 -0.13 -8.85 -5.47
C CYS A 180 -0.17 -8.06 -6.77
N LEU A 181 -0.30 -6.74 -6.66
CA LEU A 181 -0.12 -5.79 -7.76
C LEU A 181 0.97 -4.79 -7.38
N LEU A 182 2.06 -4.78 -8.13
CA LEU A 182 3.26 -3.99 -7.82
C LEU A 182 3.56 -3.02 -8.97
N GLY A 183 3.35 -1.73 -8.75
CA GLY A 183 3.60 -0.70 -9.76
C GLY A 183 5.10 -0.42 -9.92
N GLU A 184 5.61 -0.45 -11.14
CA GLU A 184 7.01 -0.08 -11.41
C GLU A 184 7.30 1.36 -10.98
N THR A 185 8.42 1.56 -10.28
CA THR A 185 8.85 2.86 -9.77
C THR A 185 10.35 2.90 -9.60
N ARG A 186 10.94 4.10 -9.66
CA ARG A 186 12.34 4.33 -9.30
C ARG A 186 12.58 4.15 -7.79
N GLY A 187 11.55 4.40 -6.98
CA GLY A 187 11.56 4.05 -5.56
C GLY A 187 12.24 5.05 -4.62
N HIS A 188 12.69 6.21 -5.11
CA HIS A 188 13.39 7.25 -4.33
C HIS A 188 12.45 8.28 -3.68
N ILE A 189 11.32 8.56 -4.31
CA ILE A 189 10.29 9.50 -3.82
C ILE A 189 8.90 8.86 -3.90
N PRO A 190 7.88 9.44 -3.23
CA PRO A 190 6.49 9.03 -3.44
C PRO A 190 6.09 9.08 -4.93
N ASP A 191 5.49 8.00 -5.44
CA ASP A 191 5.20 7.84 -6.87
C ASP A 191 3.69 7.65 -7.12
N PRO A 192 2.93 8.76 -7.22
CA PRO A 192 1.51 8.71 -7.56
C PRO A 192 1.25 8.21 -8.99
N GLY A 193 2.26 8.24 -9.88
CA GLY A 193 2.16 7.69 -11.23
C GLY A 193 2.07 6.17 -11.20
N ALA A 194 2.98 5.53 -10.46
CA ALA A 194 2.93 4.09 -10.19
C ALA A 194 1.62 3.70 -9.47
N ALA A 195 1.18 4.49 -8.50
CA ALA A 195 -0.10 4.27 -7.81
C ALA A 195 -1.30 4.32 -8.77
N LYS A 196 -1.31 5.27 -9.70
CA LYS A 196 -2.34 5.39 -10.74
C LYS A 196 -2.34 4.19 -11.69
N ASN A 197 -1.16 3.67 -12.06
CA ASN A 197 -1.06 2.48 -12.91
C ASN A 197 -1.62 1.24 -12.22
N VAL A 198 -1.30 1.02 -10.94
CA VAL A 198 -1.89 -0.09 -10.17
C VAL A 198 -3.41 0.06 -10.06
N LEU A 199 -3.90 1.27 -9.80
CA LEU A 199 -5.33 1.51 -9.69
C LEU A 199 -6.08 1.20 -10.98
N LYS A 200 -5.53 1.52 -12.16
CA LYS A 200 -6.15 1.15 -13.44
C LYS A 200 -6.35 -0.36 -13.59
N VAL A 201 -5.35 -1.15 -13.21
CA VAL A 201 -5.44 -2.62 -13.25
C VAL A 201 -6.46 -3.11 -12.23
N LEU A 202 -6.36 -2.63 -10.99
CA LEU A 202 -7.21 -3.03 -9.87
C LEU A 202 -8.69 -2.72 -10.13
N THR A 203 -9.00 -1.51 -10.58
CA THR A 203 -10.39 -1.10 -10.85
C THR A 203 -10.96 -1.82 -12.06
N SER A 204 -10.17 -2.02 -13.12
CA SER A 204 -10.58 -2.82 -14.28
C SER A 204 -10.91 -4.27 -13.88
N MET A 205 -10.02 -4.90 -13.09
CA MET A 205 -10.18 -6.28 -12.63
C MET A 205 -11.42 -6.47 -11.74
N LEU A 206 -11.71 -5.50 -10.87
CA LEU A 206 -12.82 -5.58 -9.90
C LEU A 206 -14.11 -4.92 -10.42
N GLY A 207 -14.12 -4.37 -11.64
CA GLY A 207 -15.28 -3.65 -12.19
C GLY A 207 -15.65 -2.40 -11.39
N LEU A 208 -14.66 -1.69 -10.84
CA LEU A 208 -14.86 -0.45 -10.07
C LEU A 208 -14.87 0.77 -11.01
N GLU A 209 -15.88 1.62 -10.85
CA GLU A 209 -15.96 2.90 -11.53
C GLU A 209 -15.39 3.99 -10.63
N VAL A 210 -14.11 4.31 -10.82
CA VAL A 210 -13.39 5.34 -10.04
C VAL A 210 -12.74 6.32 -11.00
N ASP A 211 -13.03 7.60 -10.86
CA ASP A 211 -12.29 8.65 -11.55
C ASP A 211 -10.88 8.75 -10.95
N LEU A 212 -9.85 8.57 -11.78
CA LEU A 212 -8.43 8.65 -11.39
C LEU A 212 -7.79 9.99 -11.80
N SER A 213 -8.57 10.95 -12.30
CA SER A 213 -8.09 12.27 -12.72
C SER A 213 -7.48 13.06 -11.55
N GLY A 214 -7.97 12.85 -10.33
CA GLY A 214 -7.45 13.51 -9.12
C GLY A 214 -5.96 13.22 -8.85
N LEU A 215 -5.45 12.06 -9.32
CA LEU A 215 -4.03 11.73 -9.20
C LEU A 215 -3.13 12.52 -10.16
N ASP A 216 -3.68 13.11 -11.23
CA ASP A 216 -2.87 13.87 -12.21
C ASP A 216 -2.24 15.12 -11.60
N LYS A 217 -2.91 15.73 -10.62
CA LYS A 217 -2.34 16.85 -9.86
C LYS A 217 -1.14 16.39 -9.02
N SER A 218 -1.30 15.30 -8.27
CA SER A 218 -0.24 14.72 -7.43
C SER A 218 0.97 14.26 -8.26
N ILE A 219 0.75 13.75 -9.48
CA ILE A 219 1.81 13.38 -10.42
C ILE A 219 2.62 14.61 -10.85
N LYS A 220 1.95 15.74 -11.16
CA LYS A 220 2.64 16.99 -11.52
C LYS A 220 3.47 17.51 -10.36
N GLU A 221 2.91 17.54 -9.15
CA GLU A 221 3.61 18.00 -7.93
C GLU A 221 4.83 17.12 -7.63
N ALA A 222 4.70 15.79 -7.71
CA ALA A 222 5.82 14.86 -7.51
C ALA A 222 6.95 15.09 -8.54
N ALA A 223 6.60 15.35 -9.81
CA ALA A 223 7.58 15.65 -10.86
C ALA A 223 8.30 16.99 -10.64
N GLU A 224 7.64 17.99 -10.06
CA GLU A 224 8.27 19.26 -9.69
C GLU A 224 9.26 19.07 -8.54
N ILE A 225 8.89 18.30 -7.51
CA ILE A 225 9.77 17.94 -6.39
C ILE A 225 11.00 17.17 -6.90
N GLU A 226 10.80 16.17 -7.78
CA GLU A 226 11.91 15.40 -8.36
C GLU A 226 12.90 16.30 -9.10
N ARG A 227 12.41 17.22 -9.94
CA ARG A 227 13.26 18.19 -10.66
C ARG A 227 14.03 19.09 -9.70
N ALA A 228 13.38 19.59 -8.64
CA ALA A 228 14.02 20.43 -7.64
C ALA A 228 15.15 19.67 -6.91
N LEU A 229 14.93 18.42 -6.53
CA LEU A 229 15.94 17.58 -5.87
C LEU A 229 17.13 17.30 -6.80
N SER A 230 16.87 16.92 -8.06
CA SER A 230 17.95 16.71 -9.03
C SER A 230 18.79 17.97 -9.28
N HIS A 231 18.16 19.15 -9.25
CA HIS A 231 18.90 20.41 -9.34
C HIS A 231 19.81 20.65 -8.13
N ILE A 232 19.33 20.34 -6.92
CA ILE A 232 20.12 20.46 -5.68
C ILE A 232 21.32 19.51 -5.72
N GLU A 233 21.10 18.23 -6.03
CA GLU A 233 22.17 17.22 -6.14
C GLU A 233 23.23 17.64 -7.17
N LEU A 234 22.81 18.16 -8.33
CA LEU A 234 23.73 18.70 -9.34
C LEU A 234 24.53 19.90 -8.80
N THR A 235 23.89 20.83 -8.09
CA THR A 235 24.60 21.98 -7.51
C THR A 235 25.55 21.60 -6.37
N GLU A 236 25.22 20.60 -5.56
CA GLU A 236 26.10 20.08 -4.50
C GLU A 236 27.31 19.37 -5.12
N VAL A 237 27.11 18.49 -6.09
CA VAL A 237 28.20 17.81 -6.82
C VAL A 237 29.12 18.81 -7.54
N LEU A 238 28.56 19.90 -8.09
CA LEU A 238 29.35 20.97 -8.71
C LEU A 238 29.99 21.92 -7.67
N GLY A 239 29.41 22.04 -6.47
CA GLY A 239 29.83 22.90 -5.37
C GLY A 239 30.89 22.28 -4.44
N GLU A 240 30.94 20.95 -4.31
CA GLU A 240 31.91 20.18 -3.52
C GLU A 240 33.36 20.24 -4.07
N ARG A 241 33.62 20.98 -5.16
CA ARG A 241 34.98 21.34 -5.59
C ARG A 241 35.65 22.44 -4.75
N ARG A 242 35.25 22.65 -3.49
CA ARG A 242 35.98 23.52 -2.54
C ARG A 242 36.20 22.78 -1.20
N PRO A 243 37.45 22.69 -0.70
CA PRO A 243 37.77 21.87 0.47
C PRO A 243 37.18 22.44 1.76
N GLU A 244 36.81 21.50 2.64
CA GLU A 244 36.00 21.62 3.86
C GLU A 244 36.59 22.49 4.98
N ARG A 245 35.68 23.05 5.79
CA ARG A 245 35.86 23.17 7.25
C ARG A 245 34.62 22.59 7.92
N GLY A 246 34.75 21.38 8.49
CA GLY A 246 33.66 20.69 9.18
C GLY A 246 33.34 21.31 10.55
N PRO A 247 32.09 21.19 11.05
CA PRO A 247 31.78 21.49 12.44
C PRO A 247 31.58 20.23 13.30
N GLU A 248 31.85 20.40 14.59
CA GLU A 248 31.69 19.44 15.69
C GLU A 248 30.20 19.19 16.02
N TYR A 249 29.87 17.96 16.42
CA TYR A 249 28.51 17.55 16.83
C TYR A 249 28.31 17.65 18.35
N ILE A 250 27.10 18.02 18.79
CA ILE A 250 26.60 17.82 20.17
C ILE A 250 25.19 17.18 20.09
N PHE A 251 24.97 16.16 20.93
CA PHE A 251 23.79 15.27 21.01
C PHE A 251 22.48 15.96 21.43
#